data_AF-A0A3D0NTD0-F1
#
_entry.id   AF-A0A3D0NTD0-F1
#
_cell.length_a   1.000
_cell.length_b   1.000
_cell.length_c   1.000
_cell.angle_alpha   90.00
_cell.angle_beta   90.00
_cell.angle_gamma   90.00
#
_symmetry.space_group_name_H-M   'P 1'
#
loop_
_entity.id
_entity.type
_entity.pdbx_description
1 polymer ?
#
loop_
_entity_poly.entity_id
_entity_poly.type
_entity_poly.pdbx_seq_one_letter_code
_entity_poly.pdbx_strand_id
1 'polypeptide(L)' 'MEKGYKKYVPFEQIKIKNRKWCDNTITKAPVWCSVDLRDGNQALVDPMNLEQKLEFFHALCDMGFKEIEIGFPSASET' A
#
# COMPACT_ATOMS: atom_id res chain seq x y z
N MET A 1 17.21 34.35 -4.89
CA MET A 1 16.72 33.04 -4.40
C MET A 1 16.98 32.00 -5.46
N GLU A 2 17.59 30.87 -5.10
CA GLU A 2 17.70 29.74 -6.03
C GLU A 2 16.31 29.19 -6.38
N LYS A 3 16.12 28.80 -7.64
CA LYS A 3 14.85 28.23 -8.10
C LYS A 3 14.60 26.90 -7.37
N GLY A 4 13.40 26.71 -6.83
CA GLY A 4 13.07 25.57 -5.95
C GLY A 4 13.35 24.19 -6.54
N TYR A 5 13.25 24.04 -7.87
CA TYR A 5 13.52 22.77 -8.54
C TYR A 5 14.98 22.31 -8.43
N LYS A 6 15.94 23.21 -8.18
CA LYS A 6 17.36 22.86 -8.05
C LYS A 6 17.67 21.95 -6.87
N LYS A 7 16.75 21.81 -5.91
CA LYS A 7 16.87 20.92 -4.75
C LYS A 7 16.64 19.44 -5.09
N TYR A 8 16.11 19.16 -6.28
CA TYR A 8 15.68 17.82 -6.67
C TYR A 8 16.54 17.33 -7.83
N VAL A 9 16.96 16.07 -7.75
CA VAL A 9 17.66 15.38 -8.83
C VAL A 9 16.67 14.53 -9.63
N PRO A 10 16.83 14.43 -10.96
CA PRO A 10 15.98 13.57 -11.77
C PRO A 10 16.20 12.09 -11.41
N PHE A 11 15.14 11.28 -11.50
CA PHE A 11 15.25 9.83 -11.34
C PHE A 11 16.11 9.22 -12.46
N GLU A 12 17.04 8.34 -12.10
CA GLU A 12 17.90 7.65 -13.06
C GLU A 12 17.12 6.57 -13.81
N GLN A 13 17.15 6.62 -15.15
CA GLN A 13 16.37 5.71 -15.99
C GLN A 13 16.93 4.29 -15.93
N ILE A 14 16.12 3.34 -15.46
CA ILE A 14 16.47 1.92 -15.42
C ILE A 14 16.33 1.30 -16.83
N LYS A 15 17.46 0.88 -17.41
CA LYS A 15 17.49 0.25 -18.74
C LYS A 15 17.16 -1.24 -18.66
N ILE A 16 15.88 -1.59 -18.69
CA ILE A 16 15.42 -2.98 -18.79
C ILE A 16 15.35 -3.38 -20.26
N LYS A 17 16.41 -4.04 -20.76
CA LYS A 17 16.46 -4.58 -22.13
C LYS A 17 15.37 -5.65 -22.30
N ASN A 18 14.73 -5.68 -23.47
CA ASN A 18 13.73 -6.68 -23.83
C ASN A 18 12.53 -6.76 -22.85
N ARG A 19 12.13 -5.63 -22.23
CA ARG A 19 10.93 -5.57 -21.38
C ARG A 19 9.70 -6.13 -22.11
N LYS A 20 8.95 -6.99 -21.44
CA LYS A 20 7.79 -7.68 -22.03
C LYS A 20 6.44 -7.14 -21.56
N TRP A 21 6.41 -6.35 -20.48
CA TRP A 21 5.16 -5.82 -19.92
C TRP A 21 4.43 -4.87 -20.89
N CYS A 22 5.13 -4.27 -21.86
CA CYS A 22 4.51 -3.39 -22.87
C CYS A 22 3.62 -4.15 -23.85
N ASP A 23 3.88 -5.44 -24.08
CA ASP A 23 3.17 -6.27 -25.07
C ASP A 23 2.12 -7.21 -24.42
N ASN A 24 2.07 -7.24 -23.09
CA ASN A 24 1.21 -8.15 -22.35
C ASN A 24 -0.08 -7.45 -21.88
N THR A 25 -1.21 -8.15 -21.97
CA THR A 25 -2.49 -7.71 -21.37
C THR A 25 -2.77 -8.51 -20.10
N ILE A 26 -3.32 -7.85 -19.08
CA ILE A 26 -3.75 -8.51 -17.84
C ILE A 26 -4.96 -9.40 -18.14
N THR A 27 -4.86 -10.70 -17.86
CA THR A 27 -5.92 -11.70 -18.13
C THR A 27 -6.51 -12.34 -16.88
N LYS A 28 -5.93 -12.07 -15.71
CA LYS A 28 -6.37 -12.61 -14.42
C LYS A 28 -6.12 -11.60 -13.31
N ALA A 29 -6.94 -11.67 -12.26
CA ALA A 29 -6.70 -10.90 -11.05
C ALA A 29 -5.36 -11.34 -10.41
N PRO A 30 -4.59 -10.40 -9.84
CA PRO A 30 -3.46 -10.75 -8.99
C PRO A 30 -3.96 -11.30 -7.64
N VAL A 31 -3.02 -11.78 -6.83
CA VAL A 31 -3.26 -11.92 -5.40
C VAL A 31 -3.27 -10.52 -4.79
N TRP A 32 -4.31 -10.22 -4.02
CA TRP A 32 -4.48 -8.93 -3.36
C TRP A 32 -4.09 -9.04 -1.89
N CYS A 33 -3.26 -8.11 -1.43
CA CYS A 33 -2.95 -7.89 -0.03
C CYS A 33 -3.43 -6.49 0.37
N SER A 34 -4.38 -6.42 1.29
CA SER A 34 -4.83 -5.15 1.87
C SER A 34 -3.92 -4.76 3.03
N VAL A 35 -3.51 -3.50 3.07
CA VAL A 35 -2.63 -2.94 4.12
C VAL A 35 -3.32 -1.86 4.95
N ASP A 36 -4.64 -1.74 4.80
CA ASP A 36 -5.46 -0.66 5.33
C ASP A 36 -5.40 -0.58 6.86
N LEU A 37 -5.35 -1.73 7.54
CA LEU A 37 -5.30 -1.80 9.01
C LEU A 37 -3.96 -1.41 9.62
N ARG A 38 -2.87 -1.37 8.83
CA ARG A 38 -1.53 -0.96 9.29
C ARG A 38 -1.08 0.32 8.59
N ASP A 39 -0.76 0.24 7.31
CA ASP A 39 -0.19 1.36 6.56
C ASP A 39 -1.22 2.48 6.36
N GLY A 40 -2.46 2.11 6.02
CA GLY A 40 -3.58 3.05 5.93
C GLY A 40 -3.87 3.72 7.28
N ASN A 41 -4.00 2.92 8.34
CA ASN A 41 -4.23 3.41 9.70
C ASN A 41 -3.12 4.37 10.20
N GLN A 42 -1.86 4.14 9.82
CA GLN A 42 -0.73 5.03 10.18
C GLN A 42 -0.81 6.41 9.52
N ALA A 43 -1.50 6.53 8.39
CA ALA A 43 -1.65 7.80 7.67
C ALA A 43 -2.82 8.66 8.19
N LEU A 44 -3.68 8.13 9.06
CA LEU A 44 -4.81 8.86 9.62
C LEU A 44 -4.35 9.87 10.68
N VAL A 45 -4.99 11.04 10.69
CA VAL A 45 -4.79 12.05 11.76
C VAL A 45 -5.25 11.47 13.10
N ASP A 46 -6.44 10.88 13.11
CA ASP A 46 -7.00 10.13 14.24
C ASP A 46 -6.99 8.64 13.88
N PRO A 47 -6.11 7.82 14.49
CA PRO A 47 -6.04 6.39 14.22
C PRO A 47 -7.35 5.66 14.54
N MET A 48 -7.62 4.59 13.81
CA MET A 48 -8.76 3.71 14.07
C MET A 48 -8.67 3.13 15.47
N ASN A 49 -9.80 3.18 16.19
CA ASN A 49 -9.98 2.41 17.41
C ASN A 49 -10.22 0.92 17.09
N LEU A 50 -10.29 0.08 18.13
CA LEU A 50 -10.46 -1.37 17.96
C LEU A 50 -11.75 -1.76 17.22
N GLU A 51 -12.87 -1.09 17.51
CA GLU A 51 -14.17 -1.37 16.88
C GLU A 51 -14.11 -1.08 15.38
N GLN A 52 -13.54 0.07 15.00
CA GLN A 52 -13.33 0.46 13.60
C GLN A 52 -12.39 -0.49 12.87
N LYS A 53 -11.31 -0.95 13.54
CA LYS A 53 -10.40 -1.95 12.96
C LYS A 53 -11.12 -3.27 12.70
N LEU A 54 -11.96 -3.74 13.63
CA LEU A 54 -12.72 -4.97 13.47
C LEU A 54 -13.77 -4.85 12.36
N GLU A 55 -14.52 -3.74 12.32
CA GLU A 55 -15.49 -3.47 11.26
C GLU A 55 -14.83 -3.50 9.87
N PHE A 56 -13.69 -2.82 9.71
CA PHE A 56 -12.97 -2.80 8.44
C PHE A 56 -12.38 -4.19 8.12
N PHE A 57 -11.81 -4.90 9.10
CA PHE A 57 -11.34 -6.27 8.89
C PHE A 57 -12.45 -7.17 8.34
N HIS A 58 -13.65 -7.12 8.93
CA HIS A 58 -14.80 -7.88 8.46
C HIS A 58 -15.21 -7.48 7.04
N ALA A 59 -15.25 -6.18 6.73
CA ALA A 59 -15.53 -5.71 5.38
C ALA A 59 -14.52 -6.26 4.34
N LEU A 60 -13.22 -6.28 4.66
CA LEU A 60 -12.19 -6.86 3.79
C LEU A 60 -12.38 -8.37 3.60
N CYS A 61 -12.73 -9.09 4.66
CA CYS A 61 -13.07 -10.50 4.58
C CYS A 61 -14.29 -10.75 3.68
N ASP A 62 -15.36 -9.96 3.83
CA ASP A 62 -16.60 -10.06 3.05
C ASP A 62 -16.36 -9.76 1.56
N MET A 63 -15.46 -8.82 1.25
CA MET A 63 -15.01 -8.54 -0.12
C MET A 63 -14.15 -9.65 -0.72
N GLY A 64 -13.64 -10.58 0.11
CA GLY A 64 -12.90 -11.75 -0.32
C GLY A 64 -11.38 -11.60 -0.32
N PHE A 65 -10.81 -10.58 0.34
CA PHE A 65 -9.36 -10.49 0.53
C PHE A 65 -8.84 -11.72 1.28
N LYS A 66 -7.70 -12.23 0.84
CA LYS A 66 -7.05 -13.42 1.41
C LYS A 66 -5.74 -13.12 2.12
N GLU A 67 -5.17 -11.95 1.85
CA GLU A 67 -3.99 -11.42 2.54
C GLU A 67 -4.37 -10.03 3.08
N ILE A 68 -4.19 -9.82 4.39
CA ILE A 68 -4.50 -8.57 5.09
C ILE A 68 -3.40 -8.31 6.12
N GLU A 69 -2.74 -7.15 6.07
CA GLU A 69 -1.76 -6.71 7.06
C GLU A 69 -2.47 -6.10 8.27
N ILE A 70 -2.46 -6.80 9.41
CA ILE A 70 -3.26 -6.43 10.59
C ILE A 70 -2.56 -5.54 11.62
N GLY A 71 -1.25 -5.29 11.48
CA GLY A 71 -0.51 -4.47 12.44
C GLY A 71 0.99 -4.68 12.43
N PHE A 72 1.70 -3.94 13.29
CA PHE A 72 3.14 -4.06 13.51
C PHE A 72 3.44 -4.30 15.00
N PRO A 73 3.38 -5.56 15.47
CA PRO A 73 3.30 -5.88 16.90
C PRO A 73 4.56 -5.59 17.72
N SER A 74 5.71 -5.36 17.06
CA SER A 74 6.95 -4.99 17.76
C SER A 74 7.08 -3.48 18.04
N ALA A 75 6.20 -2.65 17.48
CA ALA A 75 6.25 -1.19 17.61
C ALA A 75 4.93 -0.58 18.13
N SER A 76 3.92 -1.41 18.40
CA SER A 76 2.59 -0.98 18.84
C SER A 76 2.06 -1.96 19.88
N GLU A 77 1.79 -1.49 21.09
CA GLU A 77 1.22 -2.29 22.20
C GLU A 77 -0.29 -2.54 22.07
N THR A 78 -0.95 -1.94 21.06
CA THR A 78 -2.40 -1.97 20.84
C THR A 78 -2.84 -2.89 19.71
#